data_AF-A0A445I1Y7-F1
#
_entry.id   AF-A0A445I1Y7-F1
#
_cell.length_a   1.000
_cell.length_b   1.000
_cell.length_c   1.000
_cell.angle_alpha   90.00
_cell.angle_beta   90.00
_cell.angle_gamma   90.00
#
_symmetry.space_group_name_H-M   'P 1'
#
loop_
_entity.id
_entity.type
_entity.pdbx_description
1 polymer ?
#
loop_
_entity_poly.entity_id
_entity_poly.type
_entity_poly.pdbx_seq_one_letter_code
_entity_poly.pdbx_strand_id
1 'polypeptide(L)'
;MPRKGMRSIFFTSTPTASLPPPSRQRTFSDSLMDENIETAEKLITKWDDSKVTTTTQLFSGTRQEAKQYLNAVKGLQSAMQYLVAQDSTSSTLVRAQFLMQLAMKTLQKEFYQILSSNREHLDPETVSTRSSVDHRSSVSDYDDEISITEDEFRVSETERVSMLAMEDLKAIAECMISSGYGKECVKVYIVMRKSIVDEALYHLGVEKLNLSQVQKLDWEVLELKIKSWLKAVKVAVGTLFNGERILCDHVFAADSGKRIAESCFAEITKDGAVSLLGFPEMVAKCKKSPEKMFRILDLYEAISDYWPQIEFIFSFESTVNIRTQTVTSMVKLGDAVRTMLTDFETAIQKESSKKPVPGGGVHPLTRYVMNYLTFLADYSGVLVDIIADLPQSPLPESYYRSPMREENPPASELSERIAWIILVVLCKLDGKAELYKDVAHSYLFLANNMQYVVVKVRKSNLGFLLGEEWLAKHELKVREYTSKYESVGWSAVFSSLPENPAAELTAEQARACFVRFDAAFHEACKKQASWVVSDPKFRDEIKDSIASKLMQKYSVFFEKNRVGSKSVRDFLPDDIGKYLSNILCDGDSVSVSSHSSSTTSASHRSNRR
;
A
#
# COMPACT_ATOMS: atom_id res chain seq x y z
N MET A 1 -57.31 67.91 -36.36
CA MET A 1 -56.69 68.98 -37.19
C MET A 1 -57.13 70.33 -36.63
N PRO A 2 -56.39 71.44 -36.77
CA PRO A 2 -54.93 71.64 -36.75
C PRO A 2 -54.46 72.88 -35.94
N ARG A 3 -53.16 72.87 -35.60
CA ARG A 3 -52.15 73.97 -35.66
C ARG A 3 -52.35 75.37 -35.03
N LYS A 4 -51.32 75.68 -34.21
CA LYS A 4 -50.42 76.87 -34.18
C LYS A 4 -50.94 78.20 -33.64
N GLY A 5 -50.15 78.78 -32.74
CA GLY A 5 -50.07 80.23 -32.53
C GLY A 5 -49.19 80.63 -31.35
N MET A 6 -47.89 80.87 -31.60
CA MET A 6 -47.00 81.61 -30.71
C MET A 6 -47.41 83.09 -30.67
N ARG A 7 -47.44 83.71 -29.49
CA ARG A 7 -47.08 85.13 -29.30
C ARG A 7 -46.35 85.31 -27.96
N SER A 8 -45.17 85.89 -28.09
CA SER A 8 -44.36 86.44 -27.00
C SER A 8 -44.98 87.77 -26.54
N ILE A 9 -44.98 88.01 -25.23
CA ILE A 9 -45.16 89.35 -24.65
C ILE A 9 -44.09 89.48 -23.56
N PHE A 10 -43.21 90.47 -23.74
CA PHE A 10 -42.22 90.89 -22.76
C PHE A 10 -42.90 91.61 -21.59
N PHE A 11 -42.59 91.19 -20.36
CA PHE A 11 -42.67 92.04 -19.18
C PHE A 11 -41.36 91.90 -18.41
N THR A 12 -40.59 92.98 -18.36
CA THR A 12 -39.50 93.18 -17.41
C THR A 12 -40.09 93.52 -16.04
N SER A 13 -39.70 92.77 -15.01
CA SER A 13 -39.86 93.15 -13.59
C SER A 13 -38.70 92.57 -12.79
N THR A 14 -38.21 93.39 -11.87
CA THR A 14 -37.01 93.40 -11.00
C THR A 14 -36.64 92.11 -10.24
N PRO A 15 -35.39 92.00 -9.75
CA PRO A 15 -34.81 90.76 -9.24
C PRO A 15 -35.31 90.43 -7.83
N THR A 16 -36.05 89.34 -7.68
CA THR A 16 -36.32 88.74 -6.39
C THR A 16 -35.08 87.97 -5.93
N ALA A 17 -34.54 88.37 -4.78
CA ALA A 17 -33.40 87.73 -4.12
C ALA A 17 -33.58 86.20 -4.07
N SER A 18 -32.58 85.48 -4.57
CA SER A 18 -32.46 84.04 -4.39
C SER A 18 -32.27 83.77 -2.90
N LEU A 19 -33.23 83.06 -2.31
CA LEU A 19 -33.03 82.40 -1.03
C LEU A 19 -31.81 81.47 -1.18
N PRO A 20 -30.85 81.45 -0.24
CA PRO A 20 -29.79 80.45 -0.26
C PRO A 20 -30.45 79.06 -0.13
N PRO A 21 -29.92 78.02 -0.78
CA PRO A 21 -30.42 76.66 -0.58
C PRO A 21 -30.36 76.34 0.92
N PRO A 22 -31.33 75.58 1.47
CA PRO A 22 -31.32 75.27 2.89
C PRO A 22 -30.01 74.58 3.24
N SER A 23 -29.26 75.15 4.19
CA SER A 23 -28.08 74.54 4.77
C SER A 23 -28.47 73.16 5.28
N ARG A 24 -27.90 72.09 4.71
CA ARG A 24 -28.05 70.71 5.22
C ARG A 24 -27.77 70.75 6.72
N GLN A 25 -28.78 70.47 7.55
CA GLN A 25 -28.57 70.33 8.99
C GLN A 25 -27.71 69.09 9.19
N ARG A 26 -26.47 69.28 9.66
CA ARG A 26 -25.57 68.18 10.03
C ARG A 26 -26.28 67.31 11.07
N THR A 27 -26.54 66.07 10.69
CA THR A 27 -27.11 65.07 11.59
C THR A 27 -26.03 64.53 12.52
N PHE A 28 -26.43 63.96 13.66
CA PHE A 28 -25.50 63.27 14.56
C PHE A 28 -24.69 62.19 13.83
N SER A 29 -25.33 61.51 12.88
CA SER A 29 -24.70 60.53 12.00
C SER A 29 -23.61 61.13 11.11
N ASP A 30 -23.80 62.33 10.57
CA ASP A 30 -22.76 63.01 9.77
C ASP A 30 -21.51 63.30 10.62
N SER A 31 -21.70 63.75 11.86
CA SER A 31 -20.59 64.02 12.79
C SER A 31 -19.83 62.74 13.16
N LEU A 32 -20.54 61.63 13.37
CA LEU A 32 -19.94 60.34 13.72
C LEU A 32 -19.14 59.75 12.55
N MET A 33 -19.64 59.88 11.31
CA MET A 33 -18.92 59.41 10.14
C MET A 33 -17.70 60.27 9.82
N ASP A 34 -17.78 61.59 10.04
CA ASP A 34 -16.61 62.49 9.95
C ASP A 34 -15.54 62.10 11.00
N GLU A 35 -15.93 61.80 12.25
CA GLU A 35 -15.01 61.33 13.30
C GLU A 35 -14.35 59.98 12.98
N ASN A 36 -15.11 59.04 12.38
CA ASN A 36 -14.56 57.78 11.90
C ASN A 36 -13.47 57.99 10.84
N ILE A 37 -13.66 58.93 9.92
CA ILE A 37 -12.67 59.25 8.87
C ILE A 37 -11.44 59.91 9.49
N GLU A 38 -11.60 60.84 10.43
CA GLU A 38 -10.47 61.48 11.11
C GLU A 38 -9.66 60.50 11.96
N THR A 39 -10.34 59.59 12.65
CA THR A 39 -9.70 58.53 13.45
C THR A 39 -8.94 57.56 12.55
N ALA A 40 -9.56 57.15 11.44
CA ALA A 40 -8.92 56.31 10.44
C ALA A 40 -7.72 57.01 9.79
N GLU A 41 -7.81 58.30 9.47
CA GLU A 41 -6.71 59.08 8.90
C GLU A 41 -5.50 59.10 9.84
N LYS A 42 -5.70 59.35 11.15
CA LYS A 42 -4.63 59.34 12.15
C LYS A 42 -3.96 57.97 12.27
N LEU A 43 -4.74 56.90 12.33
CA LEU A 43 -4.22 55.55 12.54
C LEU A 43 -3.61 54.94 11.28
N ILE A 44 -4.21 55.14 10.11
CA ILE A 44 -3.72 54.57 8.83
C ILE A 44 -2.45 55.28 8.39
N THR A 45 -2.39 56.61 8.47
CA THR A 45 -1.20 57.37 8.03
C THR A 45 0.01 57.17 8.94
N LYS A 46 -0.19 56.76 10.20
CA LYS A 46 0.89 56.35 11.12
C LYS A 46 1.70 55.18 10.57
N TRP A 47 1.07 54.28 9.81
CA TRP A 47 1.68 53.07 9.26
C TRP A 47 1.94 53.16 7.75
N ASP A 48 1.93 54.38 7.20
CA ASP A 48 2.27 54.61 5.80
C ASP A 48 3.78 54.44 5.57
N ASP A 49 4.14 53.37 4.86
CA ASP A 49 5.50 53.03 4.44
C ASP A 49 6.24 54.17 3.71
N SER A 50 5.54 55.13 3.12
CA SER A 50 6.19 56.28 2.47
C SER A 50 6.83 57.26 3.45
N LYS A 51 6.51 57.17 4.75
CA LYS A 51 6.93 58.11 5.80
C LYS A 51 7.75 57.46 6.92
N VAL A 52 7.68 56.14 7.07
CA VAL A 52 8.31 55.41 8.20
C VAL A 52 9.58 54.69 7.71
N THR A 53 10.74 55.05 8.29
CA THR A 53 12.06 54.49 7.95
C THR A 53 12.39 53.20 8.71
N THR A 54 11.52 52.75 9.61
CA THR A 54 11.71 51.58 10.46
C THR A 54 10.71 50.46 10.16
N THR A 55 11.24 49.25 10.01
CA THR A 55 10.58 47.97 9.77
C THR A 55 9.76 47.49 10.99
N THR A 56 8.93 48.35 11.57
CA THR A 56 8.07 47.99 12.71
C THR A 56 6.82 47.28 12.18
N GLN A 57 6.57 46.02 12.58
CA GLN A 57 5.39 45.27 12.11
C GLN A 57 4.19 45.57 13.02
N LEU A 58 3.04 45.93 12.44
CA LEU A 58 1.80 46.27 13.15
C LEU A 58 1.36 45.17 14.11
N PHE A 59 1.56 43.90 13.73
CA PHE A 59 1.15 42.74 14.52
C PHE A 59 2.25 42.19 15.46
N SER A 60 3.48 42.73 15.40
CA SER A 60 4.59 42.36 16.31
C SER A 60 4.64 43.18 17.61
N GLY A 61 3.93 44.31 17.65
CA GLY A 61 3.86 45.22 18.80
C GLY A 61 2.79 44.82 19.83
N THR A 62 2.09 45.80 20.40
CA THR A 62 0.93 45.49 21.25
C THR A 62 -0.26 45.08 20.38
N ARG A 63 -0.85 43.90 20.62
CA ARG A 63 -2.06 43.44 19.87
C ARG A 63 -3.25 44.42 19.98
N GLN A 64 -3.19 45.37 20.90
CA GLN A 64 -4.14 46.46 21.01
C GLN A 64 -4.03 47.45 19.84
N GLU A 65 -2.84 47.78 19.34
CA GLU A 65 -2.65 48.66 18.18
C GLU A 65 -3.20 48.01 16.90
N ALA A 66 -2.93 46.72 16.70
CA ALA A 66 -3.49 45.95 15.59
C ALA A 66 -5.04 45.94 15.64
N LYS A 67 -5.64 45.69 16.82
CA LYS A 67 -7.10 45.75 17.00
C LYS A 67 -7.67 47.14 16.72
N GLN A 68 -7.02 48.20 17.21
CA GLN A 68 -7.44 49.57 16.93
C GLN A 68 -7.37 49.89 15.44
N TYR A 69 -6.32 49.44 14.76
CA TYR A 69 -6.16 49.61 13.32
C TYR A 69 -7.29 48.91 12.55
N LEU A 70 -7.58 47.64 12.85
CA LEU A 70 -8.67 46.89 12.22
C LEU A 70 -10.04 47.54 12.48
N ASN A 71 -10.28 48.04 13.70
CA ASN A 71 -11.52 48.76 14.02
C ASN A 71 -11.64 50.09 13.27
N ALA A 72 -10.54 50.81 13.08
CA ALA A 72 -10.52 52.04 12.30
C ALA A 72 -10.83 51.79 10.82
N VAL A 73 -10.35 50.68 10.26
CA VAL A 73 -10.70 50.25 8.89
C VAL A 73 -12.19 49.92 8.77
N LYS A 74 -12.76 49.19 9.75
CA LYS A 74 -14.21 48.91 9.79
C LYS A 74 -15.03 50.20 9.89
N GLY A 75 -14.64 51.12 10.76
CA GLY A 75 -15.28 52.43 10.89
C GLY A 75 -15.20 53.27 9.61
N LEU A 76 -14.05 53.26 8.93
CA LEU A 76 -13.85 53.90 7.64
C LEU A 76 -14.76 53.30 6.57
N GLN A 77 -14.91 51.98 6.53
CA GLN A 77 -15.82 51.30 5.62
C GLN A 77 -17.28 51.73 5.85
N SER A 78 -17.74 51.75 7.10
CA SER A 78 -19.09 52.21 7.43
C SER A 78 -19.31 53.66 7.02
N ALA A 79 -18.32 54.53 7.23
CA ALA A 79 -18.36 55.92 6.79
C ALA A 79 -18.42 56.05 5.25
N MET A 80 -17.64 55.24 4.52
CA MET A 80 -17.69 55.21 3.05
C MET A 80 -19.07 54.75 2.53
N GLN A 81 -19.66 53.70 3.12
CA GLN A 81 -20.99 53.23 2.74
C GLN A 81 -22.06 54.29 2.97
N TYR A 82 -21.98 55.01 4.09
CA TYR A 82 -22.86 56.13 4.41
C TYR A 82 -22.72 57.29 3.43
N LEU A 83 -21.48 57.70 3.12
CA LEU A 83 -21.20 58.77 2.17
C LEU A 83 -21.68 58.43 0.75
N VAL A 84 -21.51 57.19 0.30
CA VAL A 84 -22.02 56.73 -0.99
C VAL A 84 -23.55 56.82 -1.05
N ALA A 85 -24.25 56.48 0.04
CA ALA A 85 -25.70 56.53 0.11
C ALA A 85 -26.26 57.97 0.13
N GLN A 86 -25.50 58.94 0.65
CA GLN A 86 -25.92 60.34 0.72
C GLN A 86 -25.50 61.17 -0.51
N ASP A 87 -24.24 61.07 -0.92
CA ASP A 87 -23.63 61.91 -1.94
C ASP A 87 -22.41 61.23 -2.57
N SER A 88 -22.62 60.62 -3.73
CA SER A 88 -21.58 59.90 -4.47
C SER A 88 -20.51 60.80 -5.08
N THR A 89 -20.68 62.14 -5.04
CA THR A 89 -19.74 63.12 -5.61
C THR A 89 -18.90 63.85 -4.57
N SER A 90 -19.02 63.48 -3.29
CA SER A 90 -18.33 64.13 -2.20
C SER A 90 -16.80 63.97 -2.27
N SER A 91 -16.05 65.06 -2.10
CA SER A 91 -14.58 65.03 -1.98
C SER A 91 -14.12 64.24 -0.74
N THR A 92 -14.96 64.16 0.29
CA THR A 92 -14.72 63.35 1.48
C THR A 92 -14.71 61.86 1.16
N LEU A 93 -15.51 61.40 0.19
CA LEU A 93 -15.51 60.02 -0.27
C LEU A 93 -14.21 59.66 -0.99
N VAL A 94 -13.67 60.59 -1.80
CA VAL A 94 -12.36 60.41 -2.46
C VAL A 94 -11.24 60.27 -1.42
N ARG A 95 -11.25 61.11 -0.38
CA ARG A 95 -10.30 61.01 0.74
C ARG A 95 -10.42 59.67 1.47
N ALA A 96 -11.65 59.26 1.80
CA ALA A 96 -11.89 57.98 2.48
C ALA A 96 -11.47 56.77 1.62
N GLN A 97 -11.67 56.83 0.30
CA GLN A 97 -11.22 55.79 -0.63
C GLN A 97 -9.69 55.68 -0.68
N PHE A 98 -8.97 56.81 -0.70
CA PHE A 98 -7.51 56.80 -0.63
C PHE A 98 -7.00 56.17 0.68
N LEU A 99 -7.59 56.55 1.82
CA LEU A 99 -7.27 55.95 3.12
C LEU A 99 -7.55 54.45 3.15
N MET A 100 -8.65 54.00 2.55
CA MET A 100 -8.97 52.57 2.45
C MET A 100 -7.92 51.81 1.62
N GLN A 101 -7.51 52.34 0.48
CA GLN A 101 -6.46 51.72 -0.35
C GLN A 101 -5.12 51.63 0.39
N LEU A 102 -4.74 52.70 1.10
CA LEU A 102 -3.53 52.72 1.93
C LEU A 102 -3.61 51.68 3.06
N ALA A 103 -4.78 51.58 3.70
CA ALA A 103 -5.00 50.61 4.77
C ALA A 103 -4.87 49.17 4.28
N MET A 104 -5.48 48.87 3.14
CA MET A 104 -5.44 47.54 2.53
C MET A 104 -4.04 47.14 2.07
N LYS A 105 -3.25 48.08 1.54
CA LYS A 105 -1.84 47.84 1.19
C LYS A 105 -1.02 47.45 2.43
N THR A 106 -1.26 48.13 3.55
CA THR A 106 -0.60 47.83 4.83
C THR A 106 -1.02 46.45 5.35
N LEU A 107 -2.32 46.13 5.35
CA LEU A 107 -2.81 44.81 5.75
C LEU A 107 -2.28 43.68 4.87
N GLN A 108 -2.17 43.88 3.54
CA GLN A 108 -1.53 42.89 2.65
C GLN A 108 -0.08 42.61 3.02
N LYS A 109 0.69 43.66 3.36
CA LYS A 109 2.08 43.54 3.77
C LYS A 109 2.20 42.79 5.10
N GLU A 110 1.39 43.13 6.09
CA GLU A 110 1.39 42.45 7.39
C GLU A 110 0.97 40.97 7.24
N PHE A 111 -0.06 40.70 6.43
CA PHE A 111 -0.50 39.34 6.13
C PHE A 111 0.62 38.49 5.52
N TYR A 112 1.36 39.06 4.56
CA TYR A 112 2.55 38.43 3.99
C TYR A 112 3.66 38.22 5.03
N GLN A 113 3.92 39.21 5.89
CA GLN A 113 4.97 39.14 6.91
C GLN A 113 4.68 38.06 7.96
N ILE A 114 3.43 37.91 8.39
CA ILE A 114 3.04 36.87 9.34
C ILE A 114 3.20 35.48 8.68
N LEU A 115 2.74 35.31 7.44
CA LEU A 115 2.90 34.05 6.69
C LEU A 115 4.37 33.67 6.46
N SER A 116 5.23 34.64 6.19
CA SER A 116 6.67 34.40 5.95
C SER A 116 7.46 34.17 7.23
N SER A 117 7.16 34.92 8.31
CA SER A 117 7.89 34.83 9.58
C SER A 117 7.53 33.58 10.37
N ASN A 118 6.33 33.03 10.17
CA ASN A 118 5.84 31.83 10.87
C ASN A 118 5.88 30.57 9.98
N ARG A 119 6.80 30.51 9.01
CA ARG A 119 6.88 29.41 8.05
C ARG A 119 7.01 28.04 8.72
N GLU A 120 7.89 27.93 9.72
CA GLU A 120 8.16 26.68 10.46
C GLU A 120 7.04 26.34 11.46
N HIS A 121 6.32 27.36 11.94
CA HIS A 121 5.27 27.22 12.96
C HIS A 121 3.88 26.99 12.36
N LEU A 122 3.69 27.32 11.08
CA LEU A 122 2.49 27.02 10.29
C LEU A 122 2.74 25.82 9.36
N ASP A 123 3.72 24.99 9.68
CA ASP A 123 3.95 23.74 8.97
C ASP A 123 2.76 22.79 9.22
N PRO A 124 2.20 22.16 8.18
CA PRO A 124 1.04 21.29 8.32
C PRO A 124 1.18 20.12 9.31
N GLU A 125 2.40 19.66 9.63
CA GLU A 125 2.60 18.65 10.69
C GLU A 125 2.18 19.18 12.07
N THR A 126 2.54 20.43 12.38
CA THR A 126 2.18 21.09 13.64
C THR A 126 0.68 21.41 13.68
N VAL A 127 0.05 21.70 12.54
CA VAL A 127 -1.39 21.98 12.49
C VAL A 127 -2.24 20.70 12.59
N SER A 128 -1.83 19.61 11.92
CA SER A 128 -2.55 18.33 11.89
C SER A 128 -2.54 17.62 13.26
N THR A 129 -1.38 17.58 13.92
CA THR A 129 -1.22 16.96 15.26
C THR A 129 -2.12 17.62 16.31
N ARG A 130 -2.32 18.93 16.23
CA ARG A 130 -3.12 19.69 17.21
C ARG A 130 -4.62 19.46 17.12
N SER A 131 -5.17 19.33 15.91
CA SER A 131 -6.59 19.00 15.71
C SER A 131 -6.95 17.64 16.33
N SER A 132 -6.01 16.69 16.31
CA SER A 132 -6.21 15.37 16.93
C SER A 132 -6.29 15.41 18.47
N VAL A 133 -5.71 16.44 19.11
CA VAL A 133 -5.75 16.65 20.57
C VAL A 133 -7.05 17.35 20.97
N ASP A 134 -7.49 18.37 20.22
CA ASP A 134 -8.77 19.08 20.47
C ASP A 134 -10.00 18.18 20.29
N HIS A 135 -9.93 17.15 19.43
CA HIS A 135 -11.00 16.16 19.29
C HIS A 135 -11.05 15.12 20.43
N ARG A 136 -9.96 14.91 21.18
CA ARG A 136 -9.94 14.02 22.35
C ARG A 136 -10.54 14.65 23.60
N SER A 137 -10.53 15.98 23.71
CA SER A 137 -11.12 16.69 24.86
C SER A 137 -12.63 16.88 24.78
N SER A 138 -13.31 16.43 23.72
CA SER A 138 -14.74 16.68 23.48
C SER A 138 -15.64 15.45 23.62
N VAL A 139 -15.09 14.24 23.83
CA VAL A 139 -15.92 13.02 23.97
C VAL A 139 -15.34 12.05 25.01
N SER A 140 -15.71 12.23 26.28
CA SER A 140 -15.97 11.09 27.20
C SER A 140 -16.68 11.58 28.46
N ASP A 141 -17.99 11.34 28.52
CA ASP A 141 -18.80 11.40 29.73
C ASP A 141 -18.99 9.96 30.21
N TYR A 142 -17.90 9.31 30.64
CA TYR A 142 -17.94 8.07 31.40
C TYR A 142 -16.79 8.06 32.41
N ASP A 143 -17.21 7.94 33.67
CA ASP A 143 -16.46 7.91 34.90
C ASP A 143 -15.48 6.71 34.92
N ASP A 144 -14.18 6.98 34.84
CA ASP A 144 -13.15 6.03 35.27
C ASP A 144 -11.92 6.81 35.78
N GLU A 145 -11.62 6.65 37.06
CA GLU A 145 -10.47 7.23 37.75
C GLU A 145 -9.16 6.69 37.15
N ILE A 146 -8.60 7.41 36.19
CA ILE A 146 -7.20 7.24 35.79
C ILE A 146 -6.46 8.51 36.23
N SER A 147 -5.47 8.32 37.10
CA SER A 147 -4.55 9.35 37.57
C SER A 147 -3.83 10.02 36.39
N ILE A 148 -4.35 11.16 35.95
CA ILE A 148 -3.71 12.02 34.96
C ILE A 148 -2.54 12.72 35.65
N THR A 149 -1.31 12.36 35.26
CA THR A 149 -0.12 13.14 35.63
C THR A 149 -0.26 14.55 35.08
N GLU A 150 -0.18 15.57 35.95
CA GLU A 150 -0.37 17.00 35.66
C GLU A 150 0.66 17.63 34.67
N ASP A 151 1.44 16.82 33.93
CA ASP A 151 2.55 17.30 33.09
C ASP A 151 2.23 17.41 31.58
N GLU A 152 0.99 17.08 31.17
CA GLU A 152 0.59 17.09 29.74
C GLU A 152 -0.14 18.37 29.28
N PHE A 153 -0.37 19.35 30.18
CA PHE A 153 -1.10 20.59 29.88
C PHE A 153 -0.19 21.84 29.81
N ARG A 154 1.02 21.68 29.29
CA ARG A 154 1.86 22.82 28.90
C ARG A 154 1.84 22.95 27.39
N VAL A 155 0.88 23.74 26.89
CA VAL A 155 0.93 24.25 25.50
C VAL A 155 2.34 24.78 25.27
N SER A 156 3.06 24.14 24.34
CA SER A 156 4.46 24.49 24.07
C SER A 156 4.53 25.93 23.57
N GLU A 157 5.66 26.60 23.80
CA GLU A 157 5.87 27.97 23.33
C GLU A 157 5.66 28.08 21.82
N THR A 158 6.07 27.05 21.07
CA THR A 158 5.82 26.87 19.64
C THR A 158 4.33 26.86 19.29
N GLU A 159 3.51 26.10 20.02
CA GLU A 159 2.05 26.04 19.78
C GLU A 159 1.36 27.38 20.05
N ARG A 160 1.84 28.13 21.05
CA ARG A 160 1.33 29.48 21.32
C ARG A 160 1.61 30.41 20.15
N VAL A 161 2.85 30.45 19.65
CA VAL A 161 3.24 31.30 18.51
C VAL A 161 2.37 31.00 17.27
N SER A 162 2.15 29.71 16.96
CA SER A 162 1.27 29.31 15.85
C SER A 162 -0.18 29.77 16.03
N MET A 163 -0.76 29.65 17.24
CA MET A 163 -2.12 30.12 17.51
C MET A 163 -2.27 31.62 17.31
N LEU A 164 -1.33 32.41 17.83
CA LEU A 164 -1.41 33.87 17.69
C LEU A 164 -1.30 34.27 16.22
N ALA A 165 -0.39 33.63 15.46
CA ALA A 165 -0.27 33.86 14.02
C ALA A 165 -1.57 33.51 13.27
N MET A 166 -2.22 32.38 13.60
CA MET A 166 -3.49 31.99 12.97
C MET A 166 -4.63 32.96 13.29
N GLU A 167 -4.74 33.42 14.54
CA GLU A 167 -5.71 34.45 14.95
C GLU A 167 -5.49 35.78 14.23
N ASP A 168 -4.24 36.20 14.10
CA ASP A 168 -3.88 37.45 13.44
C ASP A 168 -4.17 37.37 11.93
N LEU A 169 -3.82 36.25 11.28
CA LEU A 169 -4.18 35.99 9.89
C LEU A 169 -5.69 36.01 9.67
N LYS A 170 -6.46 35.36 10.55
CA LYS A 170 -7.92 35.38 10.50
C LYS A 170 -8.47 36.81 10.62
N ALA A 171 -7.99 37.57 11.61
CA ALA A 171 -8.46 38.94 11.84
C ALA A 171 -8.17 39.87 10.65
N ILE A 172 -7.00 39.72 10.01
CA ILE A 172 -6.66 40.46 8.80
C ILE A 172 -7.54 40.02 7.62
N ALA A 173 -7.69 38.71 7.40
CA ALA A 173 -8.49 38.16 6.31
C ALA A 173 -9.96 38.61 6.39
N GLU A 174 -10.57 38.54 7.57
CA GLU A 174 -11.95 39.01 7.81
C GLU A 174 -12.10 40.51 7.49
N CYS A 175 -11.13 41.33 7.93
CA CYS A 175 -11.14 42.77 7.67
C CYS A 175 -11.01 43.09 6.17
N MET A 176 -10.07 42.43 5.47
CA MET A 176 -9.88 42.63 4.04
C MET A 176 -11.06 42.14 3.21
N ILE A 177 -11.63 40.98 3.54
CA ILE A 177 -12.78 40.39 2.83
C ILE A 177 -14.02 41.25 3.02
N SER A 178 -14.33 41.64 4.27
CA SER A 178 -15.46 42.52 4.54
C SER A 178 -15.33 43.87 3.85
N SER A 179 -14.11 44.40 3.71
CA SER A 179 -13.80 45.66 3.01
C SER A 179 -13.84 45.56 1.47
N GLY A 180 -14.06 44.37 0.89
CA GLY A 180 -14.11 44.16 -0.56
C GLY A 180 -12.76 43.83 -1.23
N TYR A 181 -11.71 43.59 -0.45
CA TYR A 181 -10.34 43.28 -0.91
C TYR A 181 -9.97 41.80 -0.73
N GLY A 182 -10.98 40.92 -0.80
CA GLY A 182 -10.78 39.48 -0.62
C GLY A 182 -9.87 38.87 -1.67
N LYS A 183 -9.88 39.36 -2.92
CA LYS A 183 -9.05 38.82 -4.01
C LYS A 183 -7.57 39.04 -3.76
N GLU A 184 -7.20 40.21 -3.26
CA GLU A 184 -5.84 40.58 -2.90
C GLU A 184 -5.34 39.74 -1.72
N CYS A 185 -6.17 39.58 -0.69
CA CYS A 185 -5.88 38.71 0.46
C CYS A 185 -5.61 37.26 0.02
N VAL A 186 -6.52 36.69 -0.76
CA VAL A 186 -6.43 35.31 -1.28
C VAL A 186 -5.19 35.11 -2.14
N LYS A 187 -4.87 36.09 -3.00
CA LYS A 187 -3.68 36.02 -3.85
C LYS A 187 -2.40 35.91 -3.02
N VAL A 188 -2.25 36.72 -1.97
CA VAL A 188 -1.09 36.67 -1.08
C VAL A 188 -1.04 35.33 -0.34
N TYR A 189 -2.19 34.87 0.19
CA TYR A 189 -2.29 33.60 0.89
C TYR A 189 -1.84 32.42 0.02
N ILE A 190 -2.44 32.28 -1.17
CA ILE A 190 -2.16 31.18 -2.10
C ILE A 190 -0.68 31.17 -2.49
N VAL A 191 -0.11 32.30 -2.89
CA VAL A 191 1.31 32.36 -3.32
C VAL A 191 2.25 31.85 -2.23
N MET A 192 2.03 32.28 -0.99
CA MET A 192 2.88 31.89 0.13
C MET A 192 2.68 30.42 0.53
N ARG A 193 1.43 30.01 0.77
CA ARG A 193 1.14 28.65 1.22
C ARG A 193 1.45 27.61 0.16
N LYS A 194 1.18 27.90 -1.11
CA LYS A 194 1.58 27.02 -2.23
C LYS A 194 3.09 26.82 -2.29
N SER A 195 3.88 27.88 -2.10
CA SER A 195 5.34 27.75 -2.04
C SER A 195 5.81 26.85 -0.89
N ILE A 196 5.13 26.89 0.26
CA ILE A 196 5.46 26.04 1.42
C ILE A 196 5.10 24.58 1.14
N VAL A 197 3.89 24.33 0.65
CA VAL A 197 3.40 22.98 0.33
C VAL A 197 4.23 22.35 -0.79
N ASP A 198 4.55 23.10 -1.85
CA ASP A 198 5.36 22.60 -2.97
C ASP A 198 6.80 22.28 -2.52
N GLU A 199 7.41 23.09 -1.63
CA GLU A 199 8.74 22.82 -1.07
C GLU A 199 8.73 21.58 -0.16
N ALA A 200 7.69 21.42 0.69
CA ALA A 200 7.55 20.24 1.52
C ALA A 200 7.41 18.96 0.68
N LEU A 201 6.58 18.99 -0.37
CA LEU A 201 6.44 17.87 -1.30
C LEU A 201 7.75 17.55 -2.04
N TYR A 202 8.52 18.58 -2.42
CA TYR A 202 9.84 18.39 -3.00
C TYR A 202 10.79 17.65 -2.05
N HIS A 203 10.83 18.03 -0.77
CA HIS A 203 11.65 17.37 0.25
C HIS A 203 11.19 15.94 0.57
N LEU A 204 9.90 15.64 0.41
CA LEU A 204 9.37 14.28 0.48
C LEU A 204 9.72 13.42 -0.75
N GLY A 205 10.32 14.00 -1.79
CA GLY A 205 10.67 13.31 -3.03
C GLY A 205 9.51 13.17 -4.01
N VAL A 206 8.48 14.02 -3.90
CA VAL A 206 7.38 14.08 -4.86
C VAL A 206 7.82 14.85 -6.10
N GLU A 207 8.12 14.10 -7.16
CA GLU A 207 8.58 14.66 -8.43
C GLU A 207 7.42 14.81 -9.43
N LYS A 208 7.45 15.89 -10.21
CA LYS A 208 6.58 16.06 -11.39
C LYS A 208 7.09 15.21 -12.55
N LEU A 209 6.71 13.94 -12.55
CA LEU A 209 7.06 12.99 -13.62
C LEU A 209 5.93 12.87 -14.64
N ASN A 210 6.30 12.62 -15.89
CA ASN A 210 5.37 12.21 -16.94
C ASN A 210 5.53 10.71 -17.27
N LEU A 211 4.52 10.13 -17.90
CA LEU A 211 4.50 8.70 -18.23
C LEU A 211 5.74 8.26 -19.03
N SER A 212 6.19 9.09 -19.98
CA SER A 212 7.34 8.77 -20.83
C SER A 212 8.66 8.72 -20.07
N GLN A 213 8.81 9.55 -19.03
CA GLN A 213 9.97 9.53 -18.15
C GLN A 213 9.95 8.25 -17.30
N VAL A 214 8.82 7.93 -16.68
CA VAL A 214 8.68 6.74 -15.83
C VAL A 214 8.93 5.45 -16.62
N GLN A 215 8.42 5.35 -17.85
CA GLN A 215 8.62 4.19 -18.72
C GLN A 215 10.07 3.97 -19.18
N LYS A 216 10.89 5.03 -19.18
CA LYS A 216 12.31 4.95 -19.54
C LYS A 216 13.22 4.61 -18.37
N LEU A 217 12.72 4.61 -17.14
CA LEU A 217 13.52 4.29 -15.96
C LEU A 217 13.81 2.79 -15.89
N ASP A 218 15.03 2.47 -15.46
CA ASP A 218 15.38 1.12 -15.05
C ASP A 218 14.56 0.71 -13.82
N TRP A 219 14.28 -0.59 -13.71
CA TRP A 219 13.42 -1.11 -12.64
C TRP A 219 13.96 -0.79 -11.25
N GLU A 220 15.28 -0.89 -11.04
CA GLU A 220 15.91 -0.61 -9.74
C GLU A 220 15.66 0.83 -9.29
N VAL A 221 15.75 1.78 -10.23
CA VAL A 221 15.47 3.20 -9.97
C VAL A 221 13.99 3.42 -9.71
N LEU A 222 13.11 2.77 -10.49
CA LEU A 222 11.67 2.86 -10.30
C LEU A 222 11.24 2.29 -8.94
N GLU A 223 11.82 1.17 -8.51
CA GLU A 223 11.55 0.56 -7.21
C GLU A 223 11.94 1.49 -6.05
N LEU A 224 13.09 2.17 -6.14
CA LEU A 224 13.49 3.17 -5.15
C LEU A 224 12.51 4.34 -5.11
N LYS A 225 12.03 4.81 -6.27
CA LYS A 225 11.00 5.86 -6.35
C LYS A 225 9.67 5.41 -5.76
N ILE A 226 9.24 4.17 -5.99
CA ILE A 226 8.04 3.59 -5.35
C ILE A 226 8.20 3.58 -3.82
N LYS A 227 9.35 3.11 -3.31
CA LYS A 227 9.63 3.11 -1.87
C LYS A 227 9.65 4.52 -1.27
N SER A 228 10.18 5.51 -2.00
CA SER A 228 10.12 6.92 -1.59
C SER A 228 8.68 7.42 -1.56
N TRP A 229 7.91 7.10 -2.60
CA TRP A 229 6.50 7.48 -2.71
C TRP A 229 5.65 6.90 -1.56
N LEU A 230 5.87 5.64 -1.18
CA LEU A 230 5.16 5.00 -0.06
C LEU A 230 5.38 5.74 1.27
N LYS A 231 6.56 6.33 1.47
CA LYS A 231 6.84 7.18 2.64
C LYS A 231 6.20 8.56 2.47
N ALA A 232 6.31 9.14 1.28
CA ALA A 232 5.81 10.47 0.97
C ALA A 232 4.29 10.56 1.10
N VAL A 233 3.52 9.56 0.62
CA VAL A 233 2.05 9.58 0.66
C VAL A 233 1.51 9.62 2.09
N LYS A 234 2.15 8.90 3.01
CA LYS A 234 1.79 8.90 4.44
C LYS A 234 1.88 10.30 5.04
N VAL A 235 2.99 10.99 4.79
CA VAL A 235 3.21 12.35 5.30
C VAL A 235 2.32 13.33 4.55
N ALA A 236 2.29 13.27 3.22
CA ALA A 236 1.52 14.21 2.42
C ALA A 236 0.00 14.18 2.75
N VAL A 237 -0.60 12.99 2.91
CA VAL A 237 -2.03 12.88 3.25
C VAL A 237 -2.27 13.13 4.73
N GLY A 238 -1.52 12.45 5.61
CA GLY A 238 -1.78 12.48 7.06
C GLY A 238 -1.42 13.81 7.73
N THR A 239 -0.46 14.55 7.18
CA THR A 239 -0.02 15.83 7.75
C THR A 239 -0.16 16.98 6.79
N LEU A 240 0.43 16.91 5.59
CA LEU A 240 0.56 18.07 4.72
C LEU A 240 -0.79 18.64 4.23
N PHE A 241 -1.58 17.82 3.55
CA PHE A 241 -2.86 18.26 3.00
C PHE A 241 -3.90 18.47 4.11
N ASN A 242 -3.90 17.63 5.15
CA ASN A 242 -4.80 17.81 6.28
C ASN A 242 -4.53 19.10 7.06
N GLY A 243 -3.26 19.42 7.33
CA GLY A 243 -2.89 20.66 8.01
C GLY A 243 -3.21 21.90 7.18
N GLU A 244 -2.98 21.88 5.86
CA GLU A 244 -3.36 23.00 4.99
C GLU A 244 -4.88 23.20 4.92
N ARG A 245 -5.64 22.09 4.95
CA ARG A 245 -7.10 22.12 5.01
C ARG A 245 -7.58 22.85 6.26
N ILE A 246 -7.08 22.44 7.42
CA ILE A 246 -7.40 23.05 8.72
C ILE A 246 -7.02 24.53 8.73
N LEU A 247 -5.83 24.88 8.21
CA LEU A 247 -5.38 26.27 8.18
C LEU A 247 -6.26 27.16 7.29
N CYS A 248 -6.61 26.68 6.08
CA CYS A 248 -7.54 27.38 5.20
C CYS A 248 -8.89 27.62 5.89
N ASP A 249 -9.45 26.57 6.50
CA ASP A 249 -10.75 26.63 7.19
C ASP A 249 -10.70 27.60 8.40
N HIS A 250 -9.57 27.66 9.11
CA HIS A 250 -9.39 28.59 10.23
C HIS A 250 -9.25 30.05 9.78
N VAL A 251 -8.36 30.33 8.81
CA VAL A 251 -8.07 31.71 8.35
C VAL A 251 -9.31 32.32 7.69
N PHE A 252 -10.12 31.52 7.01
CA PHE A 252 -11.32 31.97 6.29
C PHE A 252 -12.63 31.48 6.95
N ALA A 253 -12.65 31.35 8.27
CA ALA A 253 -13.76 30.78 9.04
C ALA A 253 -15.10 31.56 9.00
N ALA A 254 -15.12 32.79 8.49
CA ALA A 254 -16.35 33.58 8.41
C ALA A 254 -17.40 32.90 7.48
N ASP A 255 -18.70 33.16 7.69
CA ASP A 255 -19.79 32.54 6.93
C ASP A 255 -19.69 32.77 5.40
N SER A 256 -19.13 33.91 4.99
CA SER A 256 -18.83 34.23 3.58
C SER A 256 -17.50 33.65 3.08
N GLY A 257 -16.67 33.16 3.99
CA GLY A 257 -15.29 32.70 3.78
C GLY A 257 -15.15 31.22 3.43
N LYS A 258 -16.16 30.36 3.71
CA LYS A 258 -16.07 28.92 3.40
C LYS A 258 -15.71 28.63 1.93
N ARG A 259 -16.39 29.29 0.98
CA ARG A 259 -16.08 29.15 -0.46
C ARG A 259 -14.68 29.65 -0.81
N ILE A 260 -14.17 30.64 -0.08
CA ILE A 260 -12.82 31.19 -0.25
C ILE A 260 -11.80 30.18 0.28
N ALA A 261 -12.03 29.59 1.46
CA ALA A 261 -11.21 28.52 2.03
C ALA A 261 -11.07 27.36 1.05
N GLU A 262 -12.19 26.88 0.49
CA GLU A 262 -12.18 25.79 -0.51
C GLU A 262 -11.36 26.14 -1.75
N SER A 263 -11.53 27.36 -2.27
CA SER A 263 -10.80 27.81 -3.45
C SER A 263 -9.31 27.95 -3.18
N CYS A 264 -8.92 28.44 -2.00
CA CYS A 264 -7.52 28.55 -1.61
C CYS A 264 -6.89 27.16 -1.49
N PHE A 265 -7.53 26.28 -0.72
CA PHE A 265 -7.06 24.92 -0.50
C PHE A 265 -6.87 24.17 -1.82
N ALA A 266 -7.85 24.23 -2.72
CA ALA A 266 -7.77 23.58 -4.03
C ALA A 266 -6.59 24.11 -4.84
N GLU A 267 -6.41 25.43 -4.96
CA GLU A 267 -5.32 26.02 -5.75
C GLU A 267 -3.93 25.74 -5.16
N ILE A 268 -3.83 25.69 -3.84
CA ILE A 268 -2.57 25.39 -3.13
C ILE A 268 -2.16 23.94 -3.37
N THR A 269 -3.07 22.98 -3.17
CA THR A 269 -2.70 21.55 -3.16
C THR A 269 -2.76 20.88 -4.53
N LYS A 270 -3.46 21.45 -5.52
CA LYS A 270 -3.74 20.84 -6.84
C LYS A 270 -2.54 20.20 -7.52
N ASP A 271 -1.46 20.93 -7.76
CA ASP A 271 -0.32 20.42 -8.53
C ASP A 271 0.41 19.30 -7.79
N GLY A 272 0.57 19.47 -6.47
CA GLY A 272 1.20 18.50 -5.59
C GLY A 272 0.39 17.21 -5.49
N ALA A 273 -0.90 17.33 -5.24
CA ALA A 273 -1.82 16.21 -5.12
C ALA A 273 -1.95 15.43 -6.44
N VAL A 274 -2.05 16.12 -7.58
CA VAL A 274 -2.07 15.47 -8.91
C VAL A 274 -0.77 14.72 -9.18
N SER A 275 0.38 15.31 -8.84
CA SER A 275 1.68 14.66 -9.05
C SER A 275 1.86 13.42 -8.17
N LEU A 276 1.50 13.54 -6.88
CA LEU A 276 1.57 12.45 -5.93
C LEU A 276 0.61 11.31 -6.31
N LEU A 277 -0.67 11.61 -6.48
CA LEU A 277 -1.72 10.59 -6.67
C LEU A 277 -1.80 10.08 -8.11
N GLY A 278 -1.18 10.77 -9.06
CA GLY A 278 -1.01 10.30 -10.45
C GLY A 278 0.20 9.39 -10.67
N PHE A 279 1.20 9.40 -9.77
CA PHE A 279 2.38 8.54 -9.90
C PHE A 279 2.04 7.03 -9.97
N PRO A 280 1.15 6.48 -9.12
CA PRO A 280 0.84 5.06 -9.16
C PRO A 280 0.16 4.61 -10.47
N GLU A 281 -0.67 5.46 -11.09
CA GLU A 281 -1.22 5.20 -12.43
C GLU A 281 -0.12 5.05 -13.48
N MET A 282 0.93 5.88 -13.43
CA MET A 282 2.06 5.79 -14.36
C MET A 282 2.84 4.48 -14.17
N VAL A 283 3.04 4.06 -12.91
CA VAL A 283 3.68 2.77 -12.58
C VAL A 283 2.85 1.60 -13.13
N ALA A 284 1.52 1.63 -12.96
CA ALA A 284 0.62 0.58 -13.45
C ALA A 284 0.70 0.38 -14.99
N LYS A 285 1.02 1.45 -15.72
CA LYS A 285 1.19 1.44 -17.19
C LYS A 285 2.58 1.00 -17.67
N CYS A 286 3.52 0.74 -16.76
CA CYS A 286 4.85 0.26 -17.11
C CYS A 286 4.88 -1.24 -17.47
N LYS A 287 6.03 -1.72 -17.94
CA LYS A 287 6.22 -3.13 -18.32
C LYS A 287 6.01 -4.04 -17.10
N LYS A 288 5.02 -4.92 -17.23
CA LYS A 288 4.57 -5.89 -16.23
C LYS A 288 5.50 -7.10 -16.18
N SER A 289 5.80 -7.59 -14.97
CA SER A 289 6.40 -8.91 -14.73
C SER A 289 5.99 -9.40 -13.33
N PRO A 290 6.01 -10.72 -13.07
CA PRO A 290 5.57 -11.27 -11.79
C PRO A 290 6.29 -10.63 -10.59
N GLU A 291 7.61 -10.41 -10.69
CA GLU A 291 8.43 -9.86 -9.61
C GLU A 291 8.04 -8.42 -9.24
N LYS A 292 7.56 -7.66 -10.23
CA LYS A 292 7.14 -6.26 -10.04
C LYS A 292 5.76 -6.15 -9.40
N MET A 293 4.98 -7.22 -9.39
CA MET A 293 3.60 -7.23 -8.92
C MET A 293 3.51 -6.82 -7.45
N PHE A 294 4.45 -7.24 -6.61
CA PHE A 294 4.46 -6.91 -5.18
C PHE A 294 4.58 -5.40 -4.93
N ARG A 295 5.40 -4.69 -5.72
CA ARG A 295 5.50 -3.22 -5.62
C ARG A 295 4.25 -2.51 -6.13
N ILE A 296 3.53 -3.11 -7.06
CA ILE A 296 2.23 -2.60 -7.53
C ILE A 296 1.15 -2.83 -6.46
N LEU A 297 1.20 -3.97 -5.75
CA LEU A 297 0.33 -4.25 -4.61
C LEU A 297 0.61 -3.31 -3.45
N ASP A 298 1.87 -3.02 -3.12
CA ASP A 298 2.23 -2.04 -2.09
C ASP A 298 1.62 -0.66 -2.37
N LEU A 299 1.64 -0.24 -3.65
CA LEU A 299 1.03 1.03 -4.07
C LEU A 299 -0.50 1.00 -3.93
N TYR A 300 -1.13 -0.11 -4.31
CA TYR A 300 -2.57 -0.27 -4.20
C TYR A 300 -3.02 -0.23 -2.73
N GLU A 301 -2.35 -1.00 -1.88
CA GLU A 301 -2.58 -1.07 -0.45
C GLU A 301 -2.46 0.31 0.19
N ALA A 302 -1.37 1.04 -0.08
CA ALA A 302 -1.20 2.39 0.44
C ALA A 302 -2.32 3.34 0.00
N ILE A 303 -2.76 3.30 -1.25
CA ILE A 303 -3.88 4.15 -1.70
C ILE A 303 -5.18 3.75 -0.98
N SER A 304 -5.45 2.46 -0.85
CA SER A 304 -6.64 1.93 -0.18
C SER A 304 -6.69 2.38 1.30
N ASP A 305 -5.57 2.24 2.02
CA ASP A 305 -5.44 2.64 3.42
C ASP A 305 -5.69 4.13 3.65
N TYR A 306 -5.19 4.98 2.75
CA TYR A 306 -5.35 6.43 2.85
C TYR A 306 -6.62 6.95 2.16
N TRP A 307 -7.38 6.12 1.44
CA TRP A 307 -8.56 6.55 0.68
C TRP A 307 -9.59 7.30 1.54
N PRO A 308 -9.99 6.82 2.75
CA PRO A 308 -10.95 7.54 3.58
C PRO A 308 -10.50 8.95 3.96
N GLN A 309 -9.19 9.12 4.23
CA GLN A 309 -8.61 10.43 4.57
C GLN A 309 -8.55 11.33 3.34
N ILE A 310 -8.16 10.80 2.18
CA ILE A 310 -8.16 11.53 0.90
C ILE A 310 -9.58 12.00 0.57
N GLU A 311 -10.57 11.13 0.72
CA GLU A 311 -11.97 11.47 0.46
C GLU A 311 -12.47 12.59 1.38
N PHE A 312 -12.10 12.54 2.67
CA PHE A 312 -12.43 13.58 3.63
C PHE A 312 -11.78 14.93 3.30
N ILE A 313 -10.46 14.94 3.09
CA ILE A 313 -9.66 16.15 2.81
C ILE A 313 -10.11 16.82 1.50
N PHE A 314 -10.40 16.04 0.47
CA PHE A 314 -10.77 16.49 -0.87
C PHE A 314 -12.26 16.34 -1.17
N SER A 315 -13.11 16.51 -0.14
CA SER A 315 -14.56 16.25 -0.20
C SER A 315 -15.36 17.21 -1.10
N PHE A 316 -14.78 18.36 -1.47
CA PHE A 316 -15.46 19.43 -2.21
C PHE A 316 -15.36 19.27 -3.73
N GLU A 317 -16.29 19.91 -4.45
CA GLU A 317 -16.36 19.87 -5.91
C GLU A 317 -15.10 20.46 -6.58
N SER A 318 -14.50 21.48 -5.97
CA SER A 318 -13.24 22.10 -6.45
C SER A 318 -12.06 21.12 -6.51
N THR A 319 -12.13 20.02 -5.76
CA THR A 319 -11.09 19.00 -5.64
C THR A 319 -11.54 17.63 -6.16
N VAL A 320 -12.66 17.56 -6.89
CA VAL A 320 -13.20 16.29 -7.42
C VAL A 320 -12.20 15.56 -8.32
N ASN A 321 -11.40 16.31 -9.09
CA ASN A 321 -10.37 15.76 -9.96
C ASN A 321 -9.31 14.97 -9.20
N ILE A 322 -8.98 15.35 -7.96
CA ILE A 322 -8.00 14.66 -7.12
C ILE A 322 -8.57 13.31 -6.65
N ARG A 323 -9.83 13.27 -6.23
CA ARG A 323 -10.51 12.02 -5.87
C ARG A 323 -10.62 11.08 -7.08
N THR A 324 -11.07 11.61 -8.22
CA THR A 324 -11.16 10.83 -9.47
C THR A 324 -9.81 10.29 -9.92
N GLN A 325 -8.74 11.09 -9.82
CA GLN A 325 -7.37 10.64 -10.12
C GLN A 325 -6.93 9.51 -9.20
N THR A 326 -7.23 9.59 -7.91
CA THR A 326 -6.89 8.55 -6.92
C THR A 326 -7.59 7.24 -7.21
N VAL A 327 -8.91 7.28 -7.46
CA VAL A 327 -9.70 6.11 -7.85
C VAL A 327 -9.17 5.54 -9.17
N THR A 328 -8.86 6.39 -10.15
CA THR A 328 -8.28 5.96 -11.43
C THR A 328 -6.95 5.23 -11.23
N SER A 329 -6.07 5.77 -10.39
CA SER A 329 -4.81 5.11 -10.02
C SER A 329 -5.05 3.74 -9.39
N MET A 330 -5.98 3.62 -8.45
CA MET A 330 -6.33 2.35 -7.80
C MET A 330 -6.87 1.32 -8.81
N VAL A 331 -7.80 1.73 -9.68
CA VAL A 331 -8.34 0.88 -10.75
C VAL A 331 -7.24 0.42 -11.70
N LYS A 332 -6.31 1.32 -12.09
CA LYS A 332 -5.22 0.98 -13.01
C LYS A 332 -4.20 0.03 -12.39
N LEU A 333 -3.91 0.18 -11.10
CA LEU A 333 -3.08 -0.78 -10.35
C LEU A 333 -3.77 -2.14 -10.29
N GLY A 334 -5.07 -2.18 -9.98
CA GLY A 334 -5.87 -3.42 -9.99
C GLY A 334 -5.89 -4.11 -11.36
N ASP A 335 -6.13 -3.35 -12.43
CA ASP A 335 -6.03 -3.82 -13.83
C ASP A 335 -4.66 -4.45 -14.11
N ALA A 336 -3.59 -3.82 -13.63
CA ALA A 336 -2.22 -4.31 -13.83
C ALA A 336 -1.97 -5.63 -13.07
N VAL A 337 -2.43 -5.75 -11.82
CA VAL A 337 -2.38 -7.00 -11.03
C VAL A 337 -3.16 -8.12 -11.71
N ARG A 338 -4.40 -7.87 -12.13
CA ARG A 338 -5.22 -8.85 -12.87
C ARG A 338 -4.53 -9.34 -14.15
N THR A 339 -3.92 -8.41 -14.89
CA THR A 339 -3.13 -8.75 -16.09
C THR A 339 -1.92 -9.62 -15.73
N MET A 340 -1.14 -9.24 -14.71
CA MET A 340 0.04 -10.00 -14.27
C MET A 340 -0.31 -11.41 -13.79
N LEU A 341 -1.44 -11.59 -13.09
CA LEU A 341 -1.92 -12.92 -12.68
C LEU A 341 -2.30 -13.79 -13.89
N THR A 342 -2.93 -13.19 -14.90
CA THR A 342 -3.29 -13.89 -16.15
C THR A 342 -2.04 -14.26 -16.96
N ASP A 343 -1.09 -13.35 -17.06
CA ASP A 343 0.20 -13.58 -17.74
C ASP A 343 1.02 -14.66 -17.02
N PHE A 344 1.01 -14.65 -15.68
CA PHE A 344 1.67 -15.65 -14.85
C PHE A 344 1.07 -17.05 -15.06
N GLU A 345 -0.26 -17.17 -15.04
CA GLU A 345 -0.96 -18.41 -15.36
C GLU A 345 -0.61 -18.90 -16.78
N THR A 346 -0.66 -18.00 -17.76
CA THR A 346 -0.32 -18.31 -19.16
C THR A 346 1.13 -18.76 -19.31
N ALA A 347 2.07 -18.18 -18.56
CA ALA A 347 3.46 -18.57 -18.56
C ALA A 347 3.65 -20.00 -18.01
N ILE A 348 2.94 -20.36 -16.94
CA ILE A 348 2.92 -21.74 -16.41
C ILE A 348 2.36 -22.70 -17.46
N GLN A 349 1.28 -22.31 -18.15
CA GLN A 349 0.68 -23.14 -19.20
C GLN A 349 1.58 -23.33 -20.42
N LYS A 350 2.38 -22.32 -20.78
CA LYS A 350 3.31 -22.38 -21.93
C LYS A 350 4.65 -23.04 -21.63
N GLU A 351 4.94 -23.31 -20.35
CA GLU A 351 6.16 -23.99 -19.93
C GLU A 351 6.25 -25.38 -20.58
N SER A 352 7.26 -25.56 -21.44
CA SER A 352 7.39 -26.70 -22.36
C SER A 352 8.71 -27.46 -22.24
N SER A 353 9.47 -27.26 -21.14
CA SER A 353 10.70 -28.01 -20.90
C SER A 353 10.44 -29.53 -20.96
N LYS A 354 11.16 -30.20 -21.86
CA LYS A 354 11.10 -31.66 -22.09
C LYS A 354 12.15 -32.44 -21.29
N LYS A 355 12.84 -31.78 -20.35
CA LYS A 355 13.89 -32.43 -19.55
C LYS A 355 13.29 -32.91 -18.23
N PRO A 356 13.34 -34.22 -17.93
CA PRO A 356 12.96 -34.71 -16.60
C PRO A 356 13.95 -34.18 -15.56
N VAL A 357 13.47 -34.03 -14.32
CA VAL A 357 14.33 -33.60 -13.20
C VAL A 357 15.23 -34.77 -12.85
N PRO A 358 16.56 -34.59 -12.80
CA PRO A 358 17.46 -35.64 -12.34
C PRO A 358 17.02 -36.20 -10.99
N GLY A 359 16.96 -37.52 -10.86
CA GLY A 359 16.53 -38.19 -9.64
C GLY A 359 15.03 -38.09 -9.30
N GLY A 360 14.22 -37.34 -10.04
CA GLY A 360 12.77 -37.23 -9.79
C GLY A 360 12.40 -36.34 -8.59
N GLY A 361 13.29 -35.44 -8.18
CA GLY A 361 13.03 -34.49 -7.09
C GLY A 361 12.00 -33.41 -7.42
N VAL A 362 11.90 -32.40 -6.55
CA VAL A 362 10.96 -31.27 -6.74
C VAL A 362 11.31 -30.49 -8.00
N HIS A 363 10.32 -30.26 -8.86
CA HIS A 363 10.50 -29.54 -10.12
C HIS A 363 10.71 -28.04 -9.86
N PRO A 364 11.65 -27.36 -10.56
CA PRO A 364 11.90 -25.92 -10.40
C PRO A 364 10.64 -25.03 -10.56
N LEU A 365 9.78 -25.35 -11.52
CA LEU A 365 8.46 -24.71 -11.69
C LEU A 365 7.60 -24.77 -10.41
N THR A 366 7.49 -25.93 -9.77
CA THR A 366 6.75 -26.09 -8.50
C THR A 366 7.32 -25.18 -7.43
N ARG A 367 8.66 -25.15 -7.30
CA ARG A 367 9.34 -24.29 -6.33
C ARG A 367 9.07 -22.81 -6.61
N TYR A 368 9.19 -22.39 -7.86
CA TYR A 368 8.94 -21.02 -8.28
C TYR A 368 7.50 -20.58 -8.02
N VAL A 369 6.51 -21.35 -8.50
CA VAL A 369 5.10 -20.99 -8.36
C VAL A 369 4.66 -20.99 -6.90
N MET A 370 5.03 -22.02 -6.12
CA MET A 370 4.63 -22.05 -4.71
C MET A 370 5.27 -20.93 -3.89
N ASN A 371 6.53 -20.55 -4.17
CA ASN A 371 7.14 -19.39 -3.51
C ASN A 371 6.42 -18.10 -3.90
N TYR A 372 6.08 -17.93 -5.17
CA TYR A 372 5.32 -16.78 -5.64
C TYR A 372 3.95 -16.67 -4.96
N LEU A 373 3.19 -17.77 -4.92
CA LEU A 373 1.89 -17.82 -4.25
C LEU A 373 1.99 -17.61 -2.74
N THR A 374 3.08 -18.07 -2.11
CA THR A 374 3.35 -17.83 -0.68
C THR A 374 3.44 -16.33 -0.41
N PHE A 375 4.24 -15.59 -1.19
CA PHE A 375 4.32 -14.13 -1.07
C PHE A 375 3.01 -13.43 -1.42
N LEU A 376 2.26 -13.98 -2.39
CA LEU A 376 0.97 -13.42 -2.78
C LEU A 376 -0.06 -13.49 -1.65
N ALA A 377 -0.04 -14.57 -0.87
CA ALA A 377 -0.97 -14.78 0.25
C ALA A 377 -0.83 -13.71 1.35
N ASP A 378 0.35 -13.09 1.48
CA ASP A 378 0.59 -11.99 2.42
C ASP A 378 -0.20 -10.73 2.06
N TYR A 379 -0.59 -10.57 0.78
CA TYR A 379 -1.43 -9.48 0.28
C TYR A 379 -2.91 -9.86 0.17
N SER A 380 -3.35 -10.90 0.88
CA SER A 380 -4.72 -11.42 0.78
C SER A 380 -5.80 -10.37 1.04
N GLY A 381 -5.56 -9.40 1.94
CA GLY A 381 -6.50 -8.32 2.23
C GLY A 381 -6.88 -7.52 0.98
N VAL A 382 -5.90 -6.94 0.30
CA VAL A 382 -6.14 -6.10 -0.90
C VAL A 382 -6.47 -6.91 -2.15
N LEU A 383 -6.01 -8.16 -2.23
CA LEU A 383 -6.26 -9.01 -3.41
C LEU A 383 -7.72 -9.44 -3.52
N VAL A 384 -8.42 -9.57 -2.40
CA VAL A 384 -9.85 -9.86 -2.39
C VAL A 384 -10.61 -8.78 -3.18
N ASP A 385 -10.30 -7.51 -2.94
CA ASP A 385 -10.94 -6.38 -3.64
C ASP A 385 -10.54 -6.32 -5.12
N ILE A 386 -9.29 -6.64 -5.45
CA ILE A 386 -8.78 -6.60 -6.83
C ILE A 386 -9.38 -7.72 -7.71
N ILE A 387 -9.60 -8.90 -7.12
CA ILE A 387 -10.01 -10.11 -7.85
C ILE A 387 -11.52 -10.25 -7.97
N ALA A 388 -12.31 -9.52 -7.17
CA ALA A 388 -13.77 -9.54 -7.19
C ALA A 388 -14.39 -9.37 -8.60
N ASP A 389 -13.70 -8.64 -9.49
CA ASP A 389 -14.16 -8.38 -10.87
C ASP A 389 -13.64 -9.38 -11.93
N LEU A 390 -12.87 -10.40 -11.55
CA LEU A 390 -12.27 -11.34 -12.49
C LEU A 390 -13.28 -12.45 -12.87
N PRO A 391 -13.52 -12.75 -14.16
CA PRO A 391 -14.40 -13.84 -14.53
C PRO A 391 -13.89 -15.17 -13.94
N GLN A 392 -14.74 -15.81 -13.12
CA GLN A 392 -14.44 -17.09 -12.50
C GLN A 392 -14.32 -18.17 -13.59
N SER A 393 -13.21 -18.90 -13.60
CA SER A 393 -13.10 -20.13 -14.37
C SER A 393 -13.59 -21.27 -13.48
N PRO A 394 -14.63 -22.04 -13.86
CA PRO A 394 -15.17 -23.07 -13.00
C PRO A 394 -14.10 -24.14 -12.75
N LEU A 395 -13.66 -24.25 -11.49
CA LEU A 395 -12.87 -25.39 -11.02
C LEU A 395 -13.70 -26.67 -11.21
N PRO A 396 -13.08 -27.81 -11.62
CA PRO A 396 -13.77 -29.08 -11.62
C PRO A 396 -14.37 -29.36 -10.24
N GLU A 397 -15.63 -29.74 -10.19
CA GLU A 397 -16.43 -29.91 -8.96
C GLU A 397 -15.75 -30.89 -7.98
N SER A 398 -15.04 -31.87 -8.53
CA SER A 398 -14.24 -32.86 -7.79
C SER A 398 -12.96 -32.31 -7.15
N TYR A 399 -12.53 -31.08 -7.44
CA TYR A 399 -11.29 -30.50 -6.92
C TYR A 399 -11.53 -29.59 -5.72
N TYR A 400 -12.68 -28.89 -5.63
CA TYR A 400 -12.86 -27.81 -4.67
C TYR A 400 -14.22 -27.71 -3.94
N ARG A 401 -15.35 -28.20 -4.49
CA ARG A 401 -16.66 -27.91 -3.88
C ARG A 401 -16.99 -28.90 -2.75
N SER A 402 -16.85 -28.43 -1.51
CA SER A 402 -17.53 -29.00 -0.34
C SER A 402 -19.05 -28.78 -0.49
N PRO A 403 -19.93 -29.76 -0.22
CA PRO A 403 -21.38 -29.62 -0.43
C PRO A 403 -22.08 -28.58 0.47
N MET A 404 -21.35 -27.93 1.38
CA MET A 404 -21.88 -27.08 2.45
C MET A 404 -21.23 -25.68 2.47
N ARG A 405 -21.25 -24.94 1.35
CA ARG A 405 -20.94 -23.50 1.36
C ARG A 405 -22.13 -22.68 0.90
N GLU A 406 -22.70 -21.92 1.84
CA GLU A 406 -23.61 -20.81 1.56
C GLU A 406 -22.93 -19.73 0.70
N GLU A 407 -23.75 -18.91 0.06
CA GLU A 407 -23.43 -17.95 -1.00
C GLU A 407 -22.12 -17.15 -0.78
N ASN A 408 -21.17 -17.38 -1.69
CA ASN A 408 -19.99 -16.60 -2.08
C ASN A 408 -19.55 -15.42 -1.17
N PRO A 409 -18.72 -15.67 -0.15
CA PRO A 409 -17.89 -14.62 0.45
C PRO A 409 -16.69 -14.28 -0.48
N PRO A 410 -16.24 -13.00 -0.54
CA PRO A 410 -15.10 -12.55 -1.37
C PRO A 410 -13.79 -13.32 -1.12
N ALA A 411 -13.56 -13.78 0.10
CA ALA A 411 -12.42 -14.64 0.45
C ALA A 411 -12.45 -16.02 -0.27
N SER A 412 -13.61 -16.46 -0.75
CA SER A 412 -13.76 -17.68 -1.56
C SER A 412 -13.11 -17.52 -2.93
N GLU A 413 -13.22 -16.36 -3.56
CA GLU A 413 -12.77 -16.15 -4.94
C GLU A 413 -11.24 -16.10 -5.04
N LEU A 414 -10.58 -15.43 -4.09
CA LEU A 414 -9.12 -15.45 -4.00
C LEU A 414 -8.60 -16.87 -3.75
N SER A 415 -9.23 -17.61 -2.84
CA SER A 415 -8.88 -19.00 -2.56
C SER A 415 -9.05 -19.89 -3.80
N GLU A 416 -10.16 -19.74 -4.52
CA GLU A 416 -10.43 -20.46 -5.78
C GLU A 416 -9.37 -20.14 -6.84
N ARG A 417 -9.00 -18.86 -6.99
CA ARG A 417 -7.97 -18.44 -7.94
C ARG A 417 -6.61 -19.04 -7.59
N ILE A 418 -6.23 -19.06 -6.32
CA ILE A 418 -4.98 -19.68 -5.85
C ILE A 418 -5.02 -21.20 -6.08
N ALA A 419 -6.11 -21.86 -5.69
CA ALA A 419 -6.30 -23.29 -5.90
C ALA A 419 -6.24 -23.66 -7.39
N TRP A 420 -6.80 -22.83 -8.27
CA TRP A 420 -6.70 -22.98 -9.72
C TRP A 420 -5.25 -22.92 -10.22
N ILE A 421 -4.46 -21.92 -9.79
CA ILE A 421 -3.06 -21.82 -10.20
C ILE A 421 -2.26 -23.05 -9.72
N ILE A 422 -2.52 -23.53 -8.49
CA ILE A 422 -1.91 -24.76 -7.97
C ILE A 422 -2.29 -25.96 -8.84
N LEU A 423 -3.57 -26.11 -9.19
CA LEU A 423 -4.05 -27.17 -10.08
C LEU A 423 -3.36 -27.11 -11.45
N VAL A 424 -3.24 -25.92 -12.06
CA VAL A 424 -2.55 -25.75 -13.35
C VAL A 424 -1.11 -26.25 -13.27
N VAL A 425 -0.39 -25.95 -12.18
CA VAL A 425 0.96 -26.49 -11.96
C VAL A 425 0.94 -28.00 -11.82
N LEU A 426 0.04 -28.56 -11.01
CA LEU A 426 -0.04 -30.00 -10.80
C LEU A 426 -0.35 -30.77 -12.09
N CYS A 427 -1.29 -30.30 -12.90
CA CYS A 427 -1.58 -30.87 -14.23
C CYS A 427 -0.36 -30.81 -15.17
N LYS A 428 0.45 -29.75 -15.08
CA LYS A 428 1.71 -29.68 -15.84
C LYS A 428 2.75 -30.68 -15.36
N LEU A 429 2.77 -30.99 -14.07
CA LEU A 429 3.67 -32.00 -13.52
C LEU A 429 3.21 -33.41 -13.90
N ASP A 430 1.91 -33.67 -13.97
CA ASP A 430 1.37 -34.93 -14.49
C ASP A 430 1.88 -35.22 -15.91
N GLY A 431 1.77 -34.26 -16.83
CA GLY A 431 2.33 -34.41 -18.18
C GLY A 431 3.86 -34.57 -18.21
N LYS A 432 4.58 -34.00 -17.24
CA LYS A 432 6.04 -34.17 -17.12
C LYS A 432 6.43 -35.51 -16.50
N ALA A 433 5.56 -36.14 -15.73
CA ALA A 433 5.78 -37.46 -15.18
C ALA A 433 5.87 -38.54 -16.28
N GLU A 434 5.25 -38.31 -17.44
CA GLU A 434 5.34 -39.18 -18.61
C GLU A 434 6.73 -39.22 -19.26
N LEU A 435 7.61 -38.26 -18.93
CA LEU A 435 8.99 -38.22 -19.47
C LEU A 435 9.91 -39.26 -18.80
N TYR A 436 9.51 -39.82 -17.66
CA TYR A 436 10.28 -40.87 -17.00
C TYR A 436 9.97 -42.23 -17.62
N LYS A 437 11.02 -43.00 -17.92
CA LYS A 437 10.88 -44.34 -18.51
C LYS A 437 10.29 -45.36 -17.53
N ASP A 438 10.51 -45.15 -16.23
CA ASP A 438 10.02 -46.02 -15.18
C ASP A 438 8.78 -45.40 -14.51
N VAL A 439 7.67 -46.14 -14.52
CA VAL A 439 6.40 -45.73 -13.93
C VAL A 439 6.52 -45.47 -12.42
N ALA A 440 7.35 -46.24 -11.70
CA ALA A 440 7.61 -45.99 -10.29
C ALA A 440 8.36 -44.67 -10.07
N HIS A 441 9.24 -44.29 -11.00
CA HIS A 441 9.93 -43.01 -10.96
C HIS A 441 8.97 -41.84 -11.21
N SER A 442 8.03 -42.01 -12.15
CA SER A 442 6.93 -41.05 -12.39
C SER A 442 6.09 -40.82 -11.13
N TYR A 443 5.67 -41.88 -10.44
CA TYR A 443 4.90 -41.75 -9.20
C TYR A 443 5.69 -41.11 -8.07
N LEU A 444 6.98 -41.43 -7.93
CA LEU A 444 7.84 -40.79 -6.93
C LEU A 444 7.98 -39.28 -7.21
N PHE A 445 8.16 -38.90 -8.48
CA PHE A 445 8.21 -37.50 -8.90
C PHE A 445 6.92 -36.75 -8.55
N LEU A 446 5.75 -37.33 -8.80
CA LEU A 446 4.46 -36.74 -8.44
C LEU A 446 4.31 -36.61 -6.92
N ALA A 447 4.70 -37.65 -6.16
CA ALA A 447 4.67 -37.63 -4.71
C ALA A 447 5.56 -36.52 -4.12
N ASN A 448 6.80 -36.38 -4.62
CA ASN A 448 7.73 -35.33 -4.20
C ASN A 448 7.16 -33.92 -4.40
N ASN A 449 6.60 -33.66 -5.58
CA ASN A 449 6.08 -32.34 -5.90
C ASN A 449 4.79 -32.03 -5.13
N MET A 450 3.89 -33.00 -5.00
CA MET A 450 2.66 -32.83 -4.23
C MET A 450 2.96 -32.61 -2.74
N GLN A 451 3.90 -33.38 -2.18
CA GLN A 451 4.34 -33.19 -0.79
C GLN A 451 4.93 -31.80 -0.58
N TYR A 452 5.75 -31.32 -1.53
CA TYR A 452 6.29 -29.97 -1.48
C TYR A 452 5.19 -28.90 -1.46
N VAL A 453 4.16 -29.05 -2.30
CA VAL A 453 2.99 -28.14 -2.33
C VAL A 453 2.26 -28.17 -0.98
N VAL A 454 1.92 -29.34 -0.47
CA VAL A 454 1.23 -29.51 0.83
C VAL A 454 2.02 -28.88 1.97
N VAL A 455 3.33 -29.15 2.06
CA VAL A 455 4.20 -28.58 3.09
C VAL A 455 4.29 -27.06 2.98
N LYS A 456 4.33 -26.51 1.76
CA LYS A 456 4.35 -25.07 1.54
C LYS A 456 3.03 -24.41 1.94
N VAL A 457 1.90 -24.99 1.57
CA VAL A 457 0.58 -24.49 1.96
C VAL A 457 0.43 -24.51 3.48
N ARG A 458 0.77 -25.62 4.14
CA ARG A 458 0.67 -25.74 5.60
C ARG A 458 1.55 -24.73 6.37
N LYS A 459 2.69 -24.34 5.81
CA LYS A 459 3.68 -23.46 6.48
C LYS A 459 3.51 -21.97 6.15
N SER A 460 2.48 -21.57 5.41
CA SER A 460 2.29 -20.19 4.96
C SER A 460 0.85 -19.74 5.10
N ASN A 461 0.60 -18.47 4.82
CA ASN A 461 -0.75 -17.90 4.81
C ASN A 461 -1.69 -18.56 3.79
N LEU A 462 -1.15 -19.34 2.84
CA LEU A 462 -1.93 -20.19 1.95
C LEU A 462 -2.80 -21.22 2.70
N GLY A 463 -2.34 -21.70 3.87
CA GLY A 463 -3.11 -22.63 4.70
C GLY A 463 -4.43 -22.02 5.19
N PHE A 464 -4.42 -20.75 5.60
CA PHE A 464 -5.62 -20.02 6.01
C PHE A 464 -6.57 -19.77 4.83
N LEU A 465 -6.03 -19.50 3.64
CA LEU A 465 -6.83 -19.25 2.44
C LEU A 465 -7.51 -20.54 1.92
N LEU A 466 -6.76 -21.63 1.80
CA LEU A 466 -7.23 -22.88 1.20
C LEU A 466 -7.97 -23.79 2.18
N GLY A 467 -7.64 -23.73 3.47
CA GLY A 467 -8.29 -24.49 4.54
C GLY A 467 -7.80 -25.94 4.70
N GLU A 468 -8.15 -26.53 5.85
CA GLU A 468 -7.73 -27.88 6.26
C GLU A 468 -8.32 -29.00 5.39
N GLU A 469 -9.54 -28.82 4.86
CA GLU A 469 -10.17 -29.82 3.97
C GLU A 469 -9.35 -29.98 2.67
N TRP A 470 -8.89 -28.87 2.10
CA TRP A 470 -8.03 -28.88 0.92
C TRP A 470 -6.69 -29.59 1.22
N LEU A 471 -6.08 -29.31 2.38
CA LEU A 471 -4.85 -29.96 2.82
C LEU A 471 -5.02 -31.48 2.97
N ALA A 472 -6.04 -31.92 3.72
CA ALA A 472 -6.32 -33.33 3.97
C ALA A 472 -6.51 -34.14 2.67
N LYS A 473 -7.21 -33.54 1.69
CA LYS A 473 -7.40 -34.15 0.37
C LYS A 473 -6.09 -34.31 -0.41
N HIS A 474 -5.22 -33.31 -0.39
CA HIS A 474 -3.95 -33.37 -1.09
C HIS A 474 -2.94 -34.28 -0.37
N GLU A 475 -2.96 -34.36 0.96
CA GLU A 475 -2.22 -35.35 1.73
C GLU A 475 -2.65 -36.79 1.40
N LEU A 476 -3.95 -37.03 1.23
CA LEU A 476 -4.44 -38.32 0.76
C LEU A 476 -3.88 -38.64 -0.64
N LYS A 477 -3.81 -37.65 -1.53
CA LYS A 477 -3.19 -37.80 -2.85
C LYS A 477 -1.70 -38.12 -2.78
N VAL A 478 -0.95 -37.49 -1.86
CA VAL A 478 0.47 -37.84 -1.61
C VAL A 478 0.60 -39.32 -1.22
N ARG A 479 -0.26 -39.80 -0.31
CA ARG A 479 -0.28 -41.20 0.12
C ARG A 479 -0.64 -42.16 -1.02
N GLU A 480 -1.57 -41.78 -1.89
CA GLU A 480 -1.91 -42.55 -3.10
C GLU A 480 -0.71 -42.70 -4.04
N TYR A 481 -0.03 -41.60 -4.38
CA TYR A 481 1.15 -41.65 -5.26
C TYR A 481 2.27 -42.48 -4.65
N THR A 482 2.51 -42.31 -3.34
CA THR A 482 3.51 -43.08 -2.59
C THR A 482 3.19 -44.57 -2.62
N SER A 483 1.94 -44.96 -2.34
CA SER A 483 1.52 -46.36 -2.37
C SER A 483 1.67 -46.99 -3.76
N LYS A 484 1.38 -46.22 -4.83
CA LYS A 484 1.59 -46.67 -6.22
C LYS A 484 3.07 -46.85 -6.54
N TYR A 485 3.92 -45.89 -6.17
CA TYR A 485 5.38 -46.02 -6.29
C TYR A 485 5.88 -47.29 -5.59
N GLU A 486 5.47 -47.52 -4.35
CA GLU A 486 5.87 -48.72 -3.59
C GLU A 486 5.41 -50.00 -4.28
N SER A 487 4.14 -50.06 -4.71
CA SER A 487 3.58 -51.24 -5.37
C SER A 487 4.26 -51.58 -6.69
N VAL A 488 4.60 -50.57 -7.49
CA VAL A 488 5.17 -50.76 -8.84
C VAL A 488 6.69 -50.95 -8.75
N GLY A 489 7.36 -50.07 -8.01
CA GLY A 489 8.82 -50.01 -7.90
C GLY A 489 9.43 -51.19 -7.16
N TRP A 490 8.67 -51.83 -6.27
CA TRP A 490 9.11 -52.99 -5.49
C TRP A 490 8.35 -54.28 -5.86
N SER A 491 7.53 -54.26 -6.93
CA SER A 491 6.74 -55.42 -7.38
C SER A 491 7.59 -56.66 -7.61
N ALA A 492 8.72 -56.54 -8.30
CA ALA A 492 9.64 -57.66 -8.57
C ALA A 492 10.21 -58.26 -7.28
N VAL A 493 10.48 -57.43 -6.27
CA VAL A 493 10.96 -57.87 -4.95
C VAL A 493 9.85 -58.62 -4.23
N PHE A 494 8.64 -58.06 -4.19
CA PHE A 494 7.51 -58.72 -3.53
C PHE A 494 7.10 -60.03 -4.20
N SER A 495 7.12 -60.10 -5.53
CA SER A 495 6.79 -61.30 -6.30
C SER A 495 7.89 -62.37 -6.28
N SER A 496 9.11 -62.02 -5.83
CA SER A 496 10.18 -63.01 -5.65
C SER A 496 9.93 -63.95 -4.47
N LEU A 497 9.11 -63.50 -3.51
CA LEU A 497 8.67 -64.25 -2.33
C LEU A 497 7.41 -65.07 -2.64
N PRO A 498 7.21 -66.22 -1.96
CA PRO A 498 6.00 -67.02 -2.12
C PRO A 498 4.74 -66.25 -1.69
N GLU A 499 3.61 -66.46 -2.38
CA GLU A 499 2.31 -65.87 -1.99
C GLU A 499 1.92 -66.24 -0.55
N ASN A 500 2.17 -67.50 -0.18
CA ASN A 500 2.09 -67.96 1.19
C ASN A 500 3.52 -68.15 1.75
N PRO A 501 4.08 -67.17 2.48
CA PRO A 501 5.42 -67.29 3.07
C PRO A 501 5.52 -68.41 4.13
N ALA A 502 4.38 -68.92 4.60
CA ALA A 502 4.28 -70.05 5.52
C ALA A 502 4.00 -71.39 4.80
N ALA A 503 4.05 -71.49 3.48
CA ALA A 503 3.94 -72.78 2.79
C ALA A 503 5.16 -73.69 3.05
N GLU A 504 4.98 -75.01 3.04
CA GLU A 504 6.09 -75.95 3.06
C GLU A 504 6.75 -75.98 1.69
N LEU A 505 8.02 -75.59 1.62
CA LEU A 505 8.83 -75.58 0.41
C LEU A 505 9.97 -76.58 0.55
N THR A 506 10.37 -77.21 -0.55
CA THR A 506 11.58 -78.01 -0.55
C THR A 506 12.80 -77.12 -0.37
N ALA A 507 13.90 -77.66 0.16
CA ALA A 507 15.13 -76.89 0.37
C ALA A 507 15.67 -76.27 -0.93
N GLU A 508 15.42 -76.89 -2.08
CA GLU A 508 15.79 -76.38 -3.41
C GLU A 508 14.91 -75.21 -3.84
N GLN A 509 13.60 -75.29 -3.62
CA GLN A 509 12.66 -74.21 -3.90
C GLN A 509 12.92 -72.99 -3.01
N ALA A 510 13.18 -73.21 -1.72
CA ALA A 510 13.53 -72.15 -0.80
C ALA A 510 14.84 -71.44 -1.20
N ARG A 511 15.88 -72.21 -1.58
CA ARG A 511 17.14 -71.65 -2.12
C ARG A 511 16.92 -70.80 -3.37
N ALA A 512 16.12 -71.28 -4.32
CA ALA A 512 15.81 -70.53 -5.54
C ALA A 512 15.05 -69.22 -5.26
N CYS A 513 14.15 -69.22 -4.26
CA CYS A 513 13.47 -68.01 -3.80
C CYS A 513 14.43 -66.99 -3.17
N PHE A 514 15.37 -67.42 -2.32
CA PHE A 514 16.38 -66.51 -1.74
C PHE A 514 17.24 -65.85 -2.84
N VAL A 515 17.76 -66.63 -3.80
CA VAL A 515 18.55 -66.08 -4.92
C VAL A 515 17.75 -65.07 -5.73
N ARG A 516 16.47 -65.37 -6.02
CA ARG A 516 15.59 -64.46 -6.78
C ARG A 516 15.32 -63.18 -6.00
N PHE A 517 15.09 -63.30 -4.69
CA PHE A 517 14.88 -62.15 -3.80
C PHE A 517 16.12 -61.27 -3.73
N ASP A 518 17.28 -61.85 -3.47
CA ASP A 518 18.54 -61.13 -3.31
C ASP A 518 18.87 -60.35 -4.60
N ALA A 519 18.69 -60.99 -5.77
CA ALA A 519 18.88 -60.35 -7.07
C ALA A 519 17.89 -59.20 -7.31
N ALA A 520 16.58 -59.43 -7.07
CA ALA A 520 15.56 -58.42 -7.27
C ALA A 520 15.72 -57.22 -6.32
N PHE A 521 16.08 -57.48 -5.06
CA PHE A 521 16.31 -56.46 -4.05
C PHE A 521 17.53 -55.61 -4.38
N HIS A 522 18.65 -56.24 -4.77
CA HIS A 522 19.85 -55.50 -5.21
C HIS A 522 19.58 -54.65 -6.45
N GLU A 523 18.85 -55.17 -7.43
CA GLU A 523 18.50 -54.43 -8.65
C GLU A 523 17.61 -53.21 -8.32
N ALA A 524 16.59 -53.39 -7.47
CA ALA A 524 15.72 -52.31 -7.02
C ALA A 524 16.51 -51.23 -6.27
N CYS A 525 17.36 -51.62 -5.32
CA CYS A 525 18.20 -50.68 -4.57
C CYS A 525 19.18 -49.93 -5.48
N LYS A 526 19.85 -50.63 -6.39
CA LYS A 526 20.79 -50.02 -7.34
C LYS A 526 20.10 -49.03 -8.28
N LYS A 527 18.91 -49.36 -8.77
CA LYS A 527 18.11 -48.50 -9.64
C LYS A 527 17.69 -47.22 -8.92
N GLN A 528 17.16 -47.39 -7.70
CA GLN A 528 16.59 -46.30 -6.90
C GLN A 528 17.64 -45.52 -6.08
N ALA A 529 18.90 -45.94 -6.07
CA ALA A 529 20.01 -45.19 -5.46
C ALA A 529 20.23 -43.80 -6.08
N SER A 530 19.88 -43.65 -7.36
CA SER A 530 19.96 -42.37 -8.08
C SER A 530 18.71 -41.50 -7.97
N TRP A 531 17.65 -42.01 -7.33
CA TRP A 531 16.39 -41.30 -7.16
C TRP A 531 16.47 -40.44 -5.89
N VAL A 532 15.71 -39.35 -5.84
CA VAL A 532 15.81 -38.36 -4.78
C VAL A 532 14.44 -38.06 -4.20
N VAL A 533 14.34 -38.10 -2.86
CA VAL A 533 13.22 -37.52 -2.11
C VAL A 533 13.77 -36.36 -1.28
N SER A 534 13.35 -35.14 -1.63
CA SER A 534 13.92 -33.90 -1.09
C SER A 534 13.52 -33.62 0.36
N ASP A 535 12.32 -34.02 0.79
CA ASP A 535 11.88 -33.87 2.17
C ASP A 535 12.40 -35.05 3.01
N PRO A 536 13.28 -34.82 4.01
CA PRO A 536 13.85 -35.90 4.82
C PRO A 536 12.80 -36.70 5.59
N LYS A 537 11.80 -36.04 6.17
CA LYS A 537 10.76 -36.73 6.96
C LYS A 537 9.93 -37.62 6.06
N PHE A 538 9.53 -37.09 4.91
CA PHE A 538 8.79 -37.85 3.92
C PHE A 538 9.61 -39.01 3.35
N ARG A 539 10.91 -38.81 3.13
CA ARG A 539 11.82 -39.88 2.69
C ARG A 539 11.89 -41.01 3.72
N ASP A 540 12.01 -40.67 4.99
CA ASP A 540 12.12 -41.66 6.06
C ASP A 540 10.79 -42.42 6.22
N GLU A 541 9.64 -41.74 6.14
CA GLU A 541 8.30 -42.37 6.11
C GLU A 541 8.15 -43.38 4.96
N ILE A 542 8.63 -43.04 3.77
CA ILE A 542 8.64 -43.97 2.61
C ILE A 542 9.52 -45.19 2.90
N LYS A 543 10.75 -44.96 3.41
CA LYS A 543 11.69 -46.04 3.73
C LYS A 543 11.12 -46.99 4.79
N ASP A 544 10.51 -46.44 5.84
CA ASP A 544 9.89 -47.20 6.92
C ASP A 544 8.68 -48.00 6.44
N SER A 545 7.86 -47.43 5.55
CA SER A 545 6.74 -48.12 4.90
C SER A 545 7.20 -49.32 4.06
N ILE A 546 8.22 -49.12 3.21
CA ILE A 546 8.81 -50.21 2.39
C ILE A 546 9.41 -51.29 3.29
N ALA A 547 10.22 -50.89 4.28
CA ALA A 547 10.85 -51.81 5.23
C ALA A 547 9.80 -52.65 5.95
N SER A 548 8.75 -52.00 6.47
CA SER A 548 7.67 -52.68 7.18
C SER A 548 6.95 -53.70 6.29
N LYS A 549 6.56 -53.32 5.07
CA LYS A 549 5.87 -54.21 4.12
C LYS A 549 6.74 -55.39 3.70
N LEU A 550 8.04 -55.15 3.48
CA LEU A 550 9.00 -56.18 3.11
C LEU A 550 9.25 -57.15 4.25
N MET A 551 9.46 -56.62 5.47
CA MET A 551 9.74 -57.42 6.66
C MET A 551 8.56 -58.30 7.07
N GLN A 552 7.32 -57.84 6.90
CA GLN A 552 6.13 -58.66 7.17
C GLN A 552 6.11 -59.98 6.37
N LYS A 553 6.60 -59.98 5.12
CA LYS A 553 6.65 -61.20 4.29
C LYS A 553 7.97 -61.94 4.41
N TYR A 554 9.08 -61.21 4.39
CA TYR A 554 10.42 -61.79 4.36
C TYR A 554 10.78 -62.48 5.68
N SER A 555 10.44 -61.89 6.84
CA SER A 555 10.77 -62.48 8.15
C SER A 555 10.10 -63.84 8.37
N VAL A 556 8.81 -63.96 8.01
CA VAL A 556 8.04 -65.20 8.11
C VAL A 556 8.64 -66.28 7.20
N PHE A 557 8.98 -65.92 5.97
CA PHE A 557 9.64 -66.82 5.03
C PHE A 557 11.03 -67.25 5.52
N PHE A 558 11.80 -66.31 6.07
CA PHE A 558 13.14 -66.52 6.58
C PHE A 558 13.18 -67.50 7.76
N GLU A 559 12.31 -67.30 8.76
CA GLU A 559 12.27 -68.19 9.92
C GLU A 559 11.84 -69.61 9.56
N LYS A 560 10.88 -69.78 8.65
CA LYS A 560 10.41 -71.11 8.25
C LYS A 560 11.44 -71.90 7.43
N ASN A 561 12.32 -71.23 6.68
CA ASN A 561 13.26 -71.88 5.76
C ASN A 561 14.74 -71.82 6.24
N ARG A 562 14.95 -71.48 7.53
CA ARG A 562 16.26 -71.19 8.15
C ARG A 562 17.25 -72.37 8.13
N VAL A 563 16.75 -73.61 8.04
CA VAL A 563 17.53 -74.85 8.21
C VAL A 563 18.13 -75.37 6.89
N GLY A 564 17.55 -75.04 5.72
CA GLY A 564 17.92 -75.63 4.42
C GLY A 564 18.93 -74.85 3.55
N SER A 565 19.43 -73.70 4.03
CA SER A 565 20.04 -72.69 3.15
C SER A 565 21.18 -71.90 3.82
N LYS A 566 22.21 -72.57 4.37
CA LYS A 566 23.32 -71.86 5.05
C LYS A 566 24.31 -71.14 4.14
N SER A 567 24.37 -71.51 2.86
CA SER A 567 25.41 -71.12 1.91
C SER A 567 24.96 -70.18 0.79
N VAL A 568 23.70 -69.72 0.78
CA VAL A 568 23.09 -68.92 -0.31
C VAL A 568 22.35 -67.70 0.25
N ARG A 569 22.90 -67.05 1.28
CA ARG A 569 22.22 -65.96 2.03
C ARG A 569 23.06 -64.70 1.97
N ASP A 570 22.63 -63.72 1.18
CA ASP A 570 23.34 -62.44 1.11
C ASP A 570 22.76 -61.37 2.05
N PHE A 571 21.52 -61.52 2.52
CA PHE A 571 20.87 -60.54 3.41
C PHE A 571 20.28 -61.18 4.67
N LEU A 572 20.61 -60.67 5.86
CA LEU A 572 19.80 -60.90 7.05
C LEU A 572 18.60 -59.93 7.07
N PRO A 573 17.50 -60.28 7.75
CA PRO A 573 16.39 -59.34 7.96
C PRO A 573 16.82 -57.98 8.54
N ASP A 574 17.86 -57.98 9.39
CA ASP A 574 18.42 -56.76 9.99
C ASP A 574 19.24 -55.91 8.99
N ASP A 575 19.75 -56.50 7.92
CA ASP A 575 20.55 -55.80 6.90
C ASP A 575 19.69 -54.99 5.92
N ILE A 576 18.42 -55.38 5.74
CA ILE A 576 17.49 -54.73 4.79
C ILE A 576 17.39 -53.22 5.06
N GLY A 577 17.28 -52.82 6.33
CA GLY A 577 17.22 -51.41 6.73
C GLY A 577 18.46 -50.61 6.33
N LYS A 578 19.65 -51.24 6.38
CA LYS A 578 20.93 -50.63 6.02
C LYS A 578 21.09 -50.43 4.50
N TYR A 579 20.45 -51.25 3.68
CA TYR A 579 20.43 -51.02 2.23
C TYR A 579 19.39 -49.96 1.85
N LEU A 580 18.23 -49.96 2.52
CA LEU A 580 17.21 -48.92 2.34
C LEU A 580 17.67 -47.52 2.80
N SER A 581 18.64 -47.43 3.72
CA SER A 581 19.20 -46.13 4.09
C SER A 581 19.91 -45.43 2.92
N ASN A 582 20.43 -46.19 1.95
CA ASN A 582 21.24 -45.67 0.83
C ASN A 582 20.44 -45.31 -0.43
N ILE A 583 19.12 -45.54 -0.44
CA ILE A 583 18.24 -45.16 -1.57
C ILE A 583 17.55 -43.82 -1.30
N LEU A 584 17.05 -43.18 -2.36
CA LEU A 584 16.25 -41.95 -2.29
C LEU A 584 16.99 -40.72 -1.69
N CYS A 585 18.31 -40.82 -1.50
CA CYS A 585 19.13 -39.78 -0.89
C CYS A 585 19.59 -38.74 -1.92
N ASP A 586 19.75 -37.50 -1.47
CA ASP A 586 20.35 -36.46 -2.31
C ASP A 586 21.88 -36.67 -2.36
N GLY A 587 22.48 -36.50 -3.54
CA GLY A 587 23.89 -36.85 -3.81
C GLY A 587 24.91 -36.14 -2.92
N ASP A 588 24.51 -35.04 -2.29
CA ASP A 588 25.33 -34.25 -1.36
C ASP A 588 25.34 -34.79 0.09
N SER A 589 24.60 -35.86 0.39
CA SER A 589 24.43 -36.37 1.77
C SER A 589 25.19 -37.66 2.10
N VAL A 590 26.08 -38.14 1.23
CA VAL A 590 26.95 -39.28 1.56
C VAL A 590 28.02 -38.83 2.55
N SER A 591 27.72 -38.98 3.83
CA SER A 591 28.71 -38.96 4.91
C SER A 591 29.74 -40.07 4.67
N VAL A 592 30.98 -39.65 4.41
CA VAL A 592 32.14 -40.54 4.26
C VAL A 592 32.41 -41.21 5.61
N SER A 593 31.87 -42.42 5.77
CA SER A 593 32.25 -43.35 6.84
C SER A 593 33.03 -44.51 6.21
N SER A 594 34.25 -44.23 5.75
CA SER A 594 35.22 -45.26 5.39
C SER A 594 36.17 -45.51 6.57
N HIS A 595 35.85 -46.51 7.39
CA HIS A 595 36.86 -47.16 8.23
C HIS A 595 37.81 -47.96 7.33
N SER A 596 38.95 -47.36 6.98
CA SER A 596 40.10 -48.07 6.43
C SER A 596 41.09 -48.36 7.55
N SER A 597 41.05 -49.58 8.07
CA SER A 597 42.12 -50.15 8.88
C SER A 597 43.30 -50.49 7.98
N SER A 598 44.32 -49.62 7.97
CA SER A 598 45.60 -49.85 7.31
C SER A 598 46.65 -50.31 8.33
N THR A 599 46.91 -51.62 8.34
CA THR A 599 48.15 -52.20 8.86
C THR A 599 49.33 -51.65 8.07
N THR A 600 50.18 -50.86 8.71
CA THR A 600 51.47 -50.41 8.16
C THR A 600 52.60 -51.25 8.75
N SER A 601 53.16 -52.12 7.92
CA SER A 601 54.44 -52.77 8.14
C SER A 601 55.57 -51.78 7.83
N ALA A 602 56.38 -51.48 8.84
CA ALA A 602 57.57 -50.67 8.69
C ALA A 602 58.64 -51.44 7.92
N SER A 603 59.10 -50.88 6.79
CA SER A 603 60.40 -51.23 6.22
C SER A 603 61.23 -49.96 6.05
N HIS A 604 62.30 -49.90 6.84
CA HIS A 604 63.38 -48.94 6.71
C HIS A 604 64.09 -49.13 5.36
N ARG A 605 64.31 -48.04 4.62
CA ARG A 605 65.56 -47.89 3.86
C ARG A 605 65.93 -46.43 3.65
N SER A 606 67.10 -46.10 4.19
CA SER A 606 67.87 -44.88 3.96
C SER A 606 68.30 -44.75 2.50
N ASN A 607 68.35 -43.53 1.97
CA ASN A 607 69.60 -42.78 1.69
C ASN A 607 69.43 -41.82 0.50
N ARG A 608 69.95 -40.60 0.70
CA ARG A 608 70.71 -39.72 -0.22
C ARG A 608 70.09 -39.51 -1.62
N ARG A 609 69.78 -38.28 -2.01
CA ARG A 609 70.73 -37.17 -2.15
C ARG A 609 70.00 -35.84 -2.17
#